data_AF-A0A7K0A3I0-F1
#
_entry.id   AF-A0A7K0A3I0-F1
#
_cell.length_a   1.000
_cell.length_b   1.000
_cell.length_c   1.000
_cell.angle_alpha   90.00
_cell.angle_beta   90.00
_cell.angle_gamma   90.00
#
_symmetry.space_group_name_H-M   'P 1'
#
loop_
_entity.id
_entity.type
_entity.pdbx_description
1 polymer ?
#
loop_
_entity_poly.entity_id
_entity_poly.type
_entity_poly.pdbx_seq_one_letter_code
_entity_poly.pdbx_strand_id
1 'polypeptide(L)'
;MYPNQKMSKALEVMRSHDEHMPAQRLVTFLFVAQRGKATREDVMEATGMGLASAYRNLMILSSEPYFDNDKKKHQGLGLLKASWDDNKTRHMGPRRRRVWEVTAKGLRVLSQIEDIMRDD
;
A
#
# COMPACT_ATOMS: atom_id res chain seq x y z
N MET A 1 13.04 23.65 6.12
CA MET A 1 13.01 22.55 7.12
C MET A 1 14.11 21.53 6.85
N TYR A 2 14.80 20.98 7.86
CA TYR A 2 15.87 19.98 7.62
C TYR A 2 15.28 18.65 7.07
N PRO A 3 16.00 17.89 6.22
CA PRO A 3 15.51 16.64 5.62
C PRO A 3 14.96 15.63 6.64
N ASN A 4 15.62 15.49 7.79
CA ASN A 4 15.18 14.59 8.86
C ASN A 4 13.84 15.01 9.49
N GLN A 5 13.57 16.32 9.57
CA GLN A 5 12.30 16.83 10.10
C GLN A 5 11.15 16.60 9.11
N LYS A 6 11.39 16.76 7.81
CA LYS A 6 10.40 16.44 6.75
C LYS A 6 10.02 14.96 6.81
N MET A 7 11.03 14.08 6.91
CA MET A 7 10.80 12.63 7.00
C MET A 7 10.01 12.24 8.25
N SER A 8 10.31 12.81 9.42
CA SER A 8 9.55 12.55 10.65
C SER A 8 8.09 12.96 10.52
N LYS A 9 7.81 14.13 9.94
CA LYS A 9 6.43 14.58 9.70
C LYS A 9 5.67 13.69 8.71
N ALA A 10 6.32 13.27 7.63
CA ALA A 10 5.72 12.31 6.68
C ALA A 10 5.37 10.97 7.37
N LEU A 11 6.22 10.50 8.29
CA LEU A 11 5.95 9.33 9.10
C LEU A 11 4.78 9.54 10.07
N GLU A 12 4.64 10.73 10.66
CA GLU A 12 3.52 11.07 11.55
C GLU A 12 2.17 11.02 10.81
N VAL A 13 2.10 11.50 9.57
CA VAL A 13 0.90 11.38 8.73
C VAL A 13 0.49 9.90 8.59
N MET A 14 1.45 9.02 8.31
CA MET A 14 1.17 7.60 8.17
C MET A 14 0.80 6.95 9.51
N ARG A 15 1.41 7.39 10.61
CA ARG A 15 1.10 6.92 11.96
C ARG A 15 -0.27 7.34 12.46
N SER A 16 -0.86 8.41 11.91
CA SER A 16 -2.26 8.77 12.18
C SER A 16 -3.25 7.70 11.71
N HIS A 17 -2.84 6.80 10.81
CA HIS A 17 -3.65 5.69 10.31
C HIS A 17 -3.29 4.34 10.94
N ASP A 18 -2.05 4.18 11.41
CA ASP A 18 -1.60 3.05 12.22
C ASP A 18 -0.47 3.51 13.12
N GLU A 19 -0.72 3.58 14.43
CA GLU A 19 0.25 4.03 15.43
C GLU A 19 1.60 3.32 15.31
N HIS A 20 1.58 2.04 14.90
CA HIS A 20 2.77 1.21 14.76
C HIS A 20 3.11 0.90 13.31
N MET A 21 2.81 1.82 12.38
CA MET A 21 3.04 1.68 10.93
C MET A 21 4.44 1.10 10.64
N PRO A 22 4.54 -0.18 10.22
CA PRO A 22 5.84 -0.78 9.93
C PRO A 22 6.43 -0.17 8.66
N ALA A 23 7.76 0.02 8.63
CA ALA A 23 8.46 0.56 7.45
C ALA A 23 8.15 -0.24 6.18
N GLN A 24 8.06 -1.55 6.32
CA GLN A 24 7.63 -2.48 5.28
C GLN A 24 6.27 -2.13 4.66
N ARG A 25 5.31 -1.74 5.48
CA ARG A 25 3.96 -1.37 5.03
C ARG A 25 3.94 0.01 4.39
N LEU A 26 4.72 0.95 4.95
CA LEU A 26 4.92 2.26 4.34
C LEU A 26 5.50 2.13 2.93
N VAL A 27 6.58 1.36 2.76
CA VAL A 27 7.21 1.13 1.45
C VAL A 27 6.22 0.47 0.48
N THR A 28 5.42 -0.49 0.96
CA THR A 28 4.36 -1.11 0.13
C THR A 28 3.37 -0.06 -0.39
N PHE A 29 2.89 0.83 0.48
CA PHE A 29 1.96 1.90 0.10
C PHE A 29 2.58 2.86 -0.93
N LEU A 30 3.79 3.36 -0.65
CA LEU A 30 4.50 4.29 -1.54
C LEU A 30 4.80 3.66 -2.90
N PHE A 31 5.17 2.38 -2.94
CA PHE A 31 5.40 1.66 -4.19
C PHE A 31 4.11 1.57 -5.04
N VAL A 32 2.99 1.19 -4.43
CA VAL A 32 1.69 1.12 -5.14
C VAL A 32 1.29 2.51 -5.65
N ALA A 33 1.51 3.55 -4.85
CA ALA A 33 1.26 4.93 -5.25
C ALA A 33 2.10 5.37 -6.45
N GLN A 34 3.40 5.06 -6.44
CA GLN A 34 4.31 5.37 -7.54
C GLN A 34 3.95 4.61 -8.82
N ARG A 35 3.57 3.33 -8.70
CA ARG A 35 3.27 2.46 -9.85
C ARG A 35 1.87 2.68 -10.42
N GLY A 36 0.94 3.21 -9.64
CA GLY A 36 -0.47 3.38 -9.96
C GLY A 36 -1.29 2.10 -9.78
N LYS A 37 -0.81 0.97 -10.33
CA LYS A 37 -1.37 -0.38 -10.10
C LYS A 37 -0.26 -1.37 -9.80
N ALA A 38 -0.45 -2.23 -8.80
CA ALA A 38 0.52 -3.27 -8.48
C ALA A 38 -0.15 -4.58 -8.04
N THR A 39 0.45 -5.70 -8.42
CA THR A 39 0.17 -7.02 -7.87
C THR A 39 1.01 -7.28 -6.63
N ARG A 40 0.70 -8.36 -5.89
CA ARG A 40 1.55 -8.81 -4.78
C ARG A 40 2.92 -9.28 -5.25
N GLU A 41 3.01 -9.83 -6.47
CA GLU A 41 4.26 -10.23 -7.10
C GLU A 41 5.14 -9.01 -7.40
N ASP A 42 4.56 -7.92 -7.93
CA ASP A 42 5.29 -6.66 -8.17
C ASP A 42 5.85 -6.08 -6.85
N VAL A 43 5.06 -6.11 -5.77
CA VAL A 43 5.49 -5.64 -4.45
C VAL A 43 6.62 -6.53 -3.90
N MET A 44 6.49 -7.85 -4.04
CA MET A 44 7.50 -8.81 -3.61
C MET A 44 8.85 -8.51 -4.29
N GLU A 45 8.84 -8.35 -5.60
CA GLU A 45 10.04 -8.04 -6.40
C GLU A 45 10.65 -6.69 -6.03
N ALA A 46 9.83 -5.65 -5.86
CA ALA A 46 10.33 -4.30 -5.58
C ALA A 46 10.87 -4.11 -4.15
N THR A 47 10.35 -4.89 -3.18
CA THR A 47 10.67 -4.70 -1.75
C THR A 47 11.58 -5.79 -1.16
N GLY A 48 11.82 -6.88 -1.90
CA GLY A 48 12.56 -8.05 -1.40
C GLY A 48 11.82 -8.85 -0.32
N MET A 49 10.53 -8.56 -0.09
CA MET A 49 9.70 -9.30 0.87
C MET A 49 9.33 -10.69 0.36
N GLY A 50 8.96 -11.59 1.26
CA GLY A 50 8.23 -12.80 0.89
C GLY A 50 6.82 -12.48 0.38
N LEU A 51 6.30 -13.28 -0.56
CA LEU A 51 4.98 -13.10 -1.19
C LEU A 51 3.83 -12.98 -0.16
N ALA A 52 3.89 -13.76 0.92
CA ALA A 52 2.89 -13.70 2.00
C ALA A 52 2.92 -12.37 2.77
N SER A 53 4.10 -11.82 3.00
CA SER A 53 4.27 -10.52 3.66
C SER A 53 3.80 -9.37 2.78
N ALA A 54 4.15 -9.41 1.49
CA ALA A 54 3.65 -8.45 0.49
C ALA A 54 2.11 -8.46 0.44
N TYR A 55 1.51 -9.66 0.34
CA TYR A 55 0.06 -9.80 0.35
C TYR A 55 -0.58 -9.32 1.65
N ARG A 56 -0.01 -9.64 2.81
CA ARG A 56 -0.51 -9.19 4.11
C ARG A 56 -0.49 -7.66 4.21
N ASN A 57 0.60 -7.01 3.80
CA ASN A 57 0.69 -5.55 3.79
C ASN A 57 -0.35 -4.93 2.86
N LEU A 58 -0.53 -5.48 1.66
CA LEU A 58 -1.55 -5.04 0.71
C LEU A 58 -2.96 -5.17 1.28
N MET A 59 -3.27 -6.27 1.97
CA MET A 59 -4.56 -6.47 2.63
C MET A 59 -4.80 -5.48 3.77
N ILE A 60 -3.81 -5.28 4.66
CA ILE A 60 -3.92 -4.32 5.77
C ILE A 60 -4.10 -2.89 5.24
N LEU A 61 -3.38 -2.51 4.17
CA LEU A 61 -3.52 -1.20 3.54
C LEU A 61 -4.84 -1.02 2.79
N SER A 62 -5.51 -2.11 2.41
CA SER A 62 -6.71 -2.06 1.58
C SER A 62 -7.95 -1.56 2.34
N SER A 63 -9.02 -1.25 1.61
CA SER A 63 -10.35 -0.98 2.18
C SER A 63 -11.10 -2.25 2.57
N GLU A 64 -10.60 -3.42 2.20
CA GLU A 64 -11.26 -4.68 2.48
C GLU A 64 -10.90 -5.19 3.88
N PRO A 65 -11.79 -5.94 4.54
CA PRO A 65 -11.44 -6.62 5.77
C PRO A 65 -10.34 -7.66 5.56
N TYR A 66 -9.49 -7.85 6.56
CA TYR A 66 -8.48 -8.90 6.59
C TYR A 66 -8.58 -9.72 7.88
N PHE A 67 -7.96 -10.90 7.89
CA PHE A 67 -7.86 -11.73 9.08
C PHE A 67 -6.41 -11.77 9.53
N ASP A 68 -6.19 -11.64 10.84
CA ASP A 68 -4.87 -11.84 11.44
C ASP A 68 -4.57 -13.33 11.65
N ASN A 69 -3.42 -13.64 12.27
CA ASN A 69 -3.02 -15.01 12.55
C ASN A 69 -3.97 -15.71 13.53
N ASP A 70 -4.67 -14.96 14.39
CA ASP A 70 -5.66 -15.46 15.34
C ASP A 70 -7.05 -15.62 14.71
N LYS A 71 -7.15 -15.45 13.38
CA LYS A 71 -8.41 -15.47 12.61
C LYS A 71 -9.41 -14.40 13.08
N LYS A 72 -8.96 -13.34 13.73
CA LYS A 72 -9.80 -12.19 14.05
C LYS A 72 -9.93 -11.30 12.83
N LYS A 73 -11.15 -10.86 12.56
CA LYS A 73 -11.46 -9.97 11.45
C LYS A 73 -11.11 -8.54 11.83
N HIS A 74 -10.31 -7.89 11.01
CA HIS A 74 -9.91 -6.50 11.13
C HIS A 74 -10.34 -5.72 9.90
N GLN A 75 -10.57 -4.43 10.09
CA GLN A 75 -10.83 -3.52 8.98
C GLN A 75 -9.49 -3.01 8.43
N GLY A 76 -9.29 -3.09 7.11
CA GLY A 76 -8.13 -2.49 6.48
C GLY A 76 -8.16 -0.96 6.51
N LEU A 77 -7.00 -0.34 6.31
CA LEU A 77 -6.78 1.10 6.46
C LEU A 77 -7.49 1.94 5.38
N GLY A 78 -7.93 1.33 4.29
CA GLY A 78 -8.64 2.00 3.20
C GLY A 78 -7.76 2.91 2.34
N LEU A 79 -6.44 2.74 2.40
CA LEU A 79 -5.49 3.49 1.58
C LEU A 79 -5.37 2.92 0.17
N LEU A 80 -5.59 1.60 0.03
CA LEU A 80 -5.62 0.89 -1.24
C LEU A 80 -7.01 0.27 -1.49
N LYS A 81 -7.35 0.04 -2.76
CA LYS A 81 -8.47 -0.81 -3.17
C LYS A 81 -7.92 -1.96 -3.99
N ALA A 82 -8.49 -3.15 -3.83
CA ALA A 82 -8.17 -4.26 -4.70
C ALA A 82 -9.25 -4.41 -5.78
N SER A 83 -8.84 -4.78 -6.97
CA SER A 83 -9.73 -5.18 -8.05
C SER A 83 -9.14 -6.38 -8.78
N TRP A 84 -9.95 -7.04 -9.60
CA TRP A 84 -9.48 -8.09 -10.48
C TRP A 84 -9.16 -7.48 -11.84
N ASP A 85 -7.91 -7.63 -12.28
CA ASP A 85 -7.53 -7.32 -13.64
C ASP A 85 -7.99 -8.47 -14.55
N ASP A 86 -8.94 -8.13 -15.44
CA ASP A 86 -9.48 -9.03 -16.44
C ASP A 86 -8.67 -9.00 -17.75
N ASN A 87 -7.45 -8.44 -17.75
CA ASN A 87 -6.60 -8.41 -18.93
C ASN A 87 -6.36 -9.82 -19.49
N LYS A 88 -7.01 -10.09 -20.62
CA LYS A 88 -6.86 -11.31 -21.42
C LYS A 88 -5.48 -11.30 -22.07
N THR A 89 -4.46 -11.83 -21.42
CA THR A 89 -3.21 -12.15 -22.12
C THR A 89 -3.53 -13.27 -23.12
N ARG A 90 -3.43 -12.97 -24.43
CA ARG A 90 -3.87 -13.83 -25.56
C ARG A 90 -3.32 -15.26 -25.57
N HIS A 91 -2.34 -15.60 -24.72
CA HIS A 91 -1.62 -16.87 -24.75
C HIS A 91 -1.56 -17.63 -23.42
N MET A 92 -2.17 -17.12 -22.35
CA MET A 92 -2.45 -17.88 -21.14
C MET A 92 -3.90 -17.62 -20.79
N GLY A 93 -4.71 -18.67 -20.61
CA GLY A 93 -6.13 -18.51 -20.25
C GLY A 93 -6.32 -17.53 -19.08
N PRO A 94 -7.54 -16.96 -18.89
CA PRO A 94 -7.76 -15.79 -18.05
C PRO A 94 -7.45 -16.06 -16.57
N ARG A 95 -6.17 -15.95 -16.18
CA ARG A 95 -5.77 -15.89 -14.78
C ARG A 95 -6.03 -14.46 -14.33
N ARG A 96 -7.23 -14.24 -13.80
CA ARG A 96 -7.57 -13.01 -13.08
C ARG A 96 -6.49 -12.74 -12.04
N ARG A 97 -5.79 -11.62 -12.18
CA ARG A 97 -4.80 -11.18 -11.20
C ARG A 97 -5.44 -10.15 -10.31
N ARG A 98 -5.20 -10.26 -9.01
CA ARG A 98 -5.63 -9.22 -8.08
C ARG A 98 -4.63 -8.07 -8.16
N VAL A 99 -5.13 -6.88 -8.42
CA VAL A 99 -4.34 -5.64 -8.51
C VAL A 99 -4.78 -4.69 -7.43
N TRP A 100 -3.84 -3.93 -6.87
CA TRP A 100 -4.10 -2.89 -5.90
C TRP A 100 -3.77 -1.52 -6.48
N GLU A 101 -4.63 -0.57 -6.17
CA GLU A 101 -4.53 0.83 -6.58
C GLU A 101 -4.79 1.72 -5.38
N VAL A 102 -4.27 2.94 -5.40
CA VAL A 102 -4.53 3.92 -4.35
C VAL A 102 -5.99 4.40 -4.39
N THR A 103 -6.62 4.54 -3.22
CA THR A 103 -7.98 5.11 -3.11
C THR A 103 -7.94 6.63 -3.05
N ALA A 104 -9.10 7.28 -3.12
CA ALA A 104 -9.20 8.72 -2.82
C ALA A 104 -8.71 9.08 -1.39
N LYS A 105 -8.83 8.16 -0.42
CA LYS A 105 -8.24 8.35 0.92
C LYS A 105 -6.72 8.28 0.84
N GLY A 106 -6.18 7.26 0.18
CA GLY A 106 -4.73 7.12 0.00
C GLY A 106 -4.10 8.29 -0.78
N LEU A 107 -4.79 8.83 -1.80
CA LEU A 107 -4.30 9.99 -2.55
C LEU A 107 -4.23 11.25 -1.68
N ARG A 108 -5.19 11.45 -0.77
CA ARG A 108 -5.13 12.56 0.20
C ARG A 108 -3.93 12.43 1.13
N VAL A 109 -3.65 11.21 1.61
CA VAL A 109 -2.47 10.93 2.43
C VAL A 109 -1.18 11.18 1.65
N LEU A 110 -1.11 10.74 0.39
CA LEU A 110 0.04 10.97 -0.47
C LEU A 110 0.28 12.47 -0.71
N SER A 111 -0.78 13.24 -0.98
CA SER A 111 -0.70 14.70 -1.13
C SER A 111 -0.11 15.36 0.12
N GLN A 112 -0.59 14.98 1.31
CA GLN A 112 -0.06 15.51 2.57
C GLN A 112 1.44 15.22 2.73
N ILE A 113 1.87 14.00 2.37
CA ILE A 113 3.29 13.63 2.40
C ILE A 113 4.09 14.44 1.38
N GLU A 114 3.58 14.61 0.15
CA GLU A 114 4.25 15.38 -0.89
C GLU A 114 4.41 16.86 -0.50
N ASP A 115 3.38 17.47 0.09
CA ASP A 115 3.40 18.85 0.55
C ASP A 115 4.48 19.06 1.63
N ILE A 116 4.55 18.16 2.62
CA ILE A 116 5.60 18.17 3.66
C ILE A 116 7.00 18.08 3.04
N MET A 117 7.16 17.29 1.98
CA MET A 117 8.46 17.10 1.33
C MET A 117 8.86 18.33 0.49
N ARG A 118 7.90 19.05 -0.09
CA ARG A 118 8.11 20.24 -0.93
C ARG A 118 8.29 21.54 -0.15
N ASP A 119 7.79 21.64 1.09
CA ASP A 119 7.92 22.84 1.93
C ASP A 119 9.40 23.15 2.25
N ASP A 120 10.02 24.11 1.55
CA ASP A 120 11.41 24.54 1.76
C ASP A 120 11.61 25.40 3.02
#